data_AF-A0A2W7MWT4-F1
#
_entry.id   AF-A0A2W7MWT4-F1
#
_cell.length_a   1.000
_cell.length_b   1.000
_cell.length_c   1.000
_cell.angle_alpha   90.00
_cell.angle_beta   90.00
_cell.angle_gamma   90.00
#
_symmetry.space_group_name_H-M   'P 1'
#
loop_
_entity.id
_entity.type
_entity.pdbx_description
1 polymer ?
#
loop_
_entity_poly.entity_id
_entity_poly.type
_entity_poly.pdbx_seq_one_letter_code
_entity_poly.pdbx_strand_id
1 'polypeptide(L)'
;MKLTITNYKEATKNIDFKKLPEAAQEAHKEFSSFAEFYNDDKDIKEMLDNHFRIVEPFLKDVPKKAADKKKSMAPKKTAKKASPKSESKKTASKSRQKKTATRKATARKKAAPKQIKRKPNEVALMPLEIKIIKRYLSMHGQKVSERQVSLLYKVIQKAATEKTIRKTSKYADEISKIGNDLASTYKQMGSSCTFEIPDALHSKLKNIVDSYGVSPAIALIKRFINLYGNITIQKAQRLLASIKNAKKSGKVSSGDNAYERVNQVQKHLEDYLDSDKLLVTNIQLNGLKGVAGVGK
;
A
#
# COMPACT_ATOMS: atom_id res chain seq x y z
N MET A 1 32.67 23.72 13.17
CA MET A 1 33.13 22.34 12.91
C MET A 1 31.95 21.62 12.26
N LYS A 2 32.16 20.78 11.24
CA LYS A 2 31.05 20.05 10.60
C LYS A 2 30.88 18.70 11.27
N LEU A 3 29.66 18.40 11.71
CA LEU A 3 29.32 17.15 12.38
C LEU A 3 29.04 16.05 11.34
N THR A 4 29.51 14.84 11.66
CA THR A 4 29.27 13.60 10.92
C THR A 4 29.00 12.48 11.92
N ILE A 5 28.41 11.38 11.47
CA ILE A 5 28.13 10.21 12.33
C ILE A 5 29.35 9.79 13.15
N THR A 6 30.52 9.81 12.52
CA THR A 6 31.78 9.33 13.07
C THR A 6 32.40 10.27 14.10
N ASN A 7 32.18 11.58 13.99
CA ASN A 7 32.78 12.57 14.88
C ASN A 7 31.80 13.11 15.94
N TYR A 8 30.50 12.83 15.79
CA TYR A 8 29.44 13.40 16.62
C TYR A 8 29.64 13.12 18.11
N LYS A 9 29.90 11.86 18.48
CA LYS A 9 30.09 11.44 19.88
C LYS A 9 31.29 12.10 20.54
N GLU A 10 32.29 12.51 19.77
CA GLU A 10 33.49 13.18 20.31
C GLU A 10 33.32 14.69 20.37
N ALA A 11 32.77 15.28 19.32
CA ALA A 11 32.55 16.71 19.23
C ALA A 11 31.54 17.22 20.28
N THR A 12 30.59 16.37 20.69
CA THR A 12 29.49 16.77 21.58
C THR A 12 29.68 16.46 23.06
N LYS A 13 30.82 15.88 23.46
CA LYS A 13 31.08 15.46 24.86
C LYS A 13 30.94 16.59 25.89
N ASN A 14 31.25 17.82 25.48
CA ASN A 14 31.27 18.98 26.35
C ASN A 14 30.05 19.90 26.15
N ILE A 15 29.02 19.44 25.42
CA ILE A 15 27.80 20.21 25.21
C ILE A 15 26.79 19.88 26.31
N ASP A 16 26.25 20.92 26.94
CA ASP A 16 25.08 20.77 27.82
C ASP A 16 23.79 20.75 26.98
N PHE A 17 23.34 19.54 26.63
CA PHE A 17 22.15 19.34 25.80
C PHE A 17 20.86 19.85 26.44
N LYS A 18 20.81 20.07 27.76
CA LYS A 18 19.60 20.61 28.42
C LYS A 18 19.29 22.05 28.02
N LYS A 19 20.28 22.77 27.47
CA LYS A 19 20.13 24.16 26.99
C LYS A 19 19.77 24.25 25.51
N LEU A 20 19.74 23.12 24.80
CA LEU A 20 19.39 23.06 23.38
C LEU A 20 17.88 22.88 23.19
N PRO A 21 17.34 23.22 22.00
CA PRO A 21 15.94 22.95 21.66
C PRO A 21 15.55 21.49 21.93
N GLU A 22 14.31 21.25 22.37
CA GLU A 22 13.77 19.93 22.73
C GLU A 22 14.04 18.86 21.66
N ALA A 23 13.87 19.23 20.38
CA ALA A 23 14.16 18.36 19.24
C ALA A 23 15.61 17.83 19.22
N ALA A 24 16.59 18.66 19.59
CA ALA A 24 18.00 18.24 19.68
C ALA A 24 18.28 17.38 20.92
N GLN A 25 17.50 17.56 22.00
CA GLN A 25 17.62 16.74 23.20
C GLN A 25 17.14 15.32 22.94
N GLU A 26 15.96 15.18 22.31
CA GLU A 26 15.39 13.87 21.96
C GLU A 26 16.26 13.14 20.95
N ALA A 27 16.66 13.82 19.86
CA ALA A 27 17.53 13.24 18.86
C ALA A 27 18.91 12.84 19.42
N HIS A 28 19.45 13.58 20.40
CA HIS A 28 20.71 13.18 21.05
C HIS A 28 20.57 11.90 21.89
N LYS A 29 19.46 11.73 22.63
CA LYS A 29 19.19 10.52 23.43
C LYS A 29 19.13 9.27 22.56
N GLU A 30 18.49 9.38 21.40
CA GLU A 30 18.28 8.25 20.48
C GLU A 30 19.36 8.16 19.39
N PHE A 31 20.37 9.03 19.43
CA PHE A 31 21.40 9.13 18.39
C PHE A 31 22.10 7.80 18.13
N SER A 32 22.46 7.04 19.17
CA SER A 32 23.18 5.78 18.99
C SER A 32 22.33 4.73 18.26
N SER A 33 21.03 4.70 18.51
CA SER A 33 20.10 3.77 17.86
C SER A 33 19.89 4.13 16.38
N PHE A 34 19.82 5.43 16.06
CA PHE A 34 19.62 5.89 14.68
C PHE A 34 20.91 5.90 13.86
N ALA A 35 22.08 6.09 14.48
CA ALA A 35 23.36 6.12 13.79
C ALA A 35 23.67 4.81 13.05
N GLU A 36 23.19 3.67 13.55
CA GLU A 36 23.35 2.36 12.90
C GLU A 36 22.66 2.29 11.53
N PHE A 37 21.53 2.99 11.37
CA PHE A 37 20.74 2.97 10.15
C PHE A 37 21.02 4.15 9.20
N TYR A 38 21.99 5.01 9.52
CA TYR A 38 22.24 6.24 8.75
C TYR A 38 22.54 5.97 7.26
N ASN A 39 23.22 4.87 6.94
CA ASN A 39 23.53 4.52 5.55
C ASN A 39 22.43 3.69 4.89
N ASP A 40 21.50 3.14 5.67
CA ASP A 40 20.51 2.18 5.21
C ASP A 40 19.15 2.85 4.93
N ASP A 41 18.83 3.93 5.66
CA ASP A 41 17.56 4.64 5.54
C ASP A 41 17.78 6.13 5.22
N LYS A 42 17.18 6.58 4.12
CA LYS A 42 17.28 7.97 3.63
C LYS A 42 16.60 8.96 4.59
N ASP A 43 15.50 8.55 5.23
CA ASP A 43 14.74 9.42 6.13
C ASP A 43 15.48 9.58 7.46
N ILE A 44 16.09 8.50 7.97
CA ILE A 44 16.97 8.53 9.15
C ILE A 44 18.21 9.38 8.89
N LYS A 45 18.81 9.25 7.69
CA LYS A 45 19.92 10.09 7.27
C LYS A 45 19.56 11.58 7.29
N GLU A 46 18.42 11.95 6.71
CA GLU A 46 17.97 13.34 6.66
C GLU A 46 17.64 13.88 8.06
N MET A 47 17.03 13.07 8.93
CA MET A 47 16.79 13.40 10.34
C MET A 47 18.10 13.69 11.09
N LEU A 48 19.10 12.81 10.97
CA LEU A 48 20.39 12.98 11.63
C LEU A 48 21.20 14.15 11.05
N ASP A 49 21.14 14.37 9.73
CA ASP A 49 21.75 15.55 9.08
C ASP A 49 21.12 16.86 9.57
N ASN A 50 19.80 16.89 9.77
CA ASN A 50 19.11 18.04 10.34
C ASN A 50 19.49 18.26 11.81
N HIS A 51 19.62 17.18 12.58
CA HIS A 51 20.11 17.25 13.96
C HIS A 51 21.54 17.82 14.04
N PHE A 52 22.44 17.38 13.15
CA PHE A 52 23.79 17.95 13.06
C PHE A 52 23.76 19.46 12.82
N ARG A 53 22.90 19.94 11.90
CA ARG A 53 22.75 21.38 11.64
C ARG A 53 22.28 22.17 12.85
N ILE A 54 21.45 21.57 13.70
CA ILE A 54 20.97 22.22 14.93
C ILE A 54 22.09 22.30 15.96
N VAL A 55 22.94 21.26 16.09
CA VAL A 55 24.00 21.20 17.12
C VAL A 55 25.28 21.94 16.70
N GLU A 56 25.59 21.99 15.41
CA GLU A 56 26.80 22.63 14.86
C GLU A 56 27.05 24.09 15.30
N PRO A 57 26.05 24.97 15.39
CA PRO A 57 26.21 26.34 15.89
C PRO A 57 26.70 26.38 17.33
N PHE A 58 26.21 25.47 18.19
CA PHE A 58 26.51 25.44 19.63
C PHE A 58 27.89 24.87 19.95
N LEU A 59 28.59 24.31 18.96
CA LEU A 59 29.99 23.88 19.09
C LEU A 59 30.98 25.05 19.09
N LYS A 60 30.56 26.27 18.71
CA LYS A 60 31.47 27.42 18.54
C LYS A 60 31.73 28.19 19.84
N ASP A 61 30.94 27.97 20.89
CA ASP A 61 31.03 28.72 22.16
C ASP A 61 31.89 28.04 23.23
N VAL A 62 32.67 27.00 22.86
CA VAL A 62 33.64 26.37 23.78
C VAL A 62 35.06 26.78 23.40
N PRO A 63 35.85 27.40 24.31
CA PRO A 63 37.19 27.87 24.00
C PRO A 63 38.13 26.70 23.67
N LYS A 64 38.84 26.82 22.54
CA LYS A 64 39.86 25.89 22.04
C LYS A 64 40.99 25.64 23.04
N LYS A 65 41.16 24.39 23.45
CA LYS A 65 42.43 23.69 23.83
C LYS A 65 42.17 22.20 23.61
N ALA A 66 42.96 21.38 22.93
CA ALA A 66 44.28 21.50 22.33
C ALA A 66 44.35 20.58 21.11
N ALA A 67 45.05 21.02 20.08
CA ALA A 67 45.56 20.16 19.02
C ALA A 67 46.98 19.72 19.42
N ASP A 68 47.30 18.43 19.35
CA ASP A 68 48.47 17.91 18.63
C ASP A 68 48.60 16.38 18.75
N LYS A 69 48.44 15.66 17.63
CA LYS A 69 49.57 14.99 16.95
C LYS A 69 49.13 14.23 15.68
N LYS A 70 49.90 14.50 14.63
CA LYS A 70 49.91 14.01 13.23
C LYS A 70 50.03 12.49 13.04
N LYS A 71 49.44 11.98 11.95
CA LYS A 71 50.10 11.38 10.75
C LYS A 71 49.02 10.88 9.76
N SER A 72 48.75 11.57 8.65
CA SER A 72 49.31 11.33 7.30
C SER A 72 49.10 9.92 6.73
N MET A 73 48.27 9.77 5.69
CA MET A 73 48.67 9.18 4.39
C MET A 73 47.59 9.36 3.32
N ALA A 74 48.08 9.54 2.09
CA ALA A 74 47.41 9.99 0.89
C ALA A 74 46.74 8.82 0.09
N PRO A 75 46.17 9.05 -1.11
CA PRO A 75 44.98 8.37 -1.64
C PRO A 75 45.30 7.12 -2.48
N LYS A 76 44.33 6.18 -2.59
CA LYS A 76 44.32 5.17 -3.65
C LYS A 76 43.03 5.18 -4.47
N LYS A 77 43.22 5.52 -5.75
CA LYS A 77 42.33 5.27 -6.89
C LYS A 77 42.21 3.76 -7.16
N THR A 78 41.03 3.34 -7.62
CA THR A 78 40.77 2.31 -8.67
C THR A 78 39.26 2.32 -8.94
N ALA A 79 38.75 2.93 -10.02
CA ALA A 79 38.69 2.46 -11.42
C ALA A 79 37.67 1.32 -11.68
N LYS A 80 36.51 1.75 -12.21
CA LYS A 80 35.60 1.21 -13.25
C LYS A 80 35.84 -0.17 -13.90
N LYS A 81 34.68 -0.67 -14.39
CA LYS A 81 34.36 -1.70 -15.42
C LYS A 81 34.32 -3.14 -14.92
N ALA A 82 33.57 -4.08 -15.49
CA ALA A 82 32.37 -4.13 -16.34
C ALA A 82 32.07 -5.63 -16.54
N SER A 83 30.87 -5.95 -17.01
CA SER A 83 30.35 -7.28 -17.34
C SER A 83 31.29 -8.16 -18.19
N PRO A 84 31.00 -9.47 -18.28
CA PRO A 84 30.66 -10.01 -19.60
C PRO A 84 29.49 -11.01 -19.61
N LYS A 85 28.92 -11.13 -20.81
CA LYS A 85 27.86 -12.02 -21.28
C LYS A 85 28.44 -12.82 -22.46
N SER A 86 27.81 -13.98 -22.73
CA SER A 86 27.99 -14.95 -23.84
C SER A 86 29.00 -16.07 -23.55
N GLU A 87 28.81 -17.32 -23.97
CA GLU A 87 28.18 -17.77 -25.22
C GLU A 87 27.91 -19.30 -25.27
N SER A 88 27.19 -19.71 -26.32
CA SER A 88 27.09 -21.07 -26.89
C SER A 88 26.01 -21.99 -26.28
N LYS A 89 25.16 -22.70 -27.04
CA LYS A 89 25.34 -23.27 -28.39
C LYS A 89 23.97 -23.58 -29.04
N LYS A 90 23.85 -23.29 -30.34
CA LYS A 90 22.83 -23.80 -31.27
C LYS A 90 23.16 -25.25 -31.65
N THR A 91 22.15 -26.08 -31.91
CA THR A 91 22.07 -26.94 -33.11
C THR A 91 20.64 -27.40 -33.36
N ALA A 92 20.26 -27.39 -34.63
CA ALA A 92 18.96 -27.76 -35.16
C ALA A 92 18.96 -29.20 -35.68
N SER A 93 17.79 -29.85 -35.72
CA SER A 93 17.44 -30.78 -36.81
C SER A 93 15.96 -31.14 -36.79
N LYS A 94 15.29 -30.93 -37.92
CA LYS A 94 13.99 -31.49 -38.30
C LYS A 94 14.09 -33.02 -38.45
N SER A 95 13.07 -33.75 -38.01
CA SER A 95 12.55 -34.87 -38.80
C SER A 95 11.06 -35.11 -38.48
N ARG A 96 10.37 -35.60 -39.50
CA ARG A 96 8.92 -35.70 -39.67
C ARG A 96 8.60 -37.19 -39.69
N GLN A 97 7.78 -37.70 -38.78
CA GLN A 97 7.12 -39.00 -38.96
C GLN A 97 5.69 -38.98 -38.40
N LYS A 98 4.81 -39.65 -39.14
CA LYS A 98 3.35 -39.66 -39.08
C LYS A 98 2.89 -41.07 -38.72
N LYS A 99 1.72 -41.16 -38.07
CA LYS A 99 0.89 -42.35 -37.74
C LYS A 99 1.36 -43.06 -36.45
N THR A 100 0.51 -43.50 -35.53
CA THR A 100 -0.85 -44.08 -35.66
C THR A 100 -1.73 -43.78 -34.44
N ALA A 101 -3.04 -43.84 -34.68
CA ALA A 101 -4.10 -43.68 -33.70
C ALA A 101 -4.20 -44.87 -32.73
N THR A 102 -4.35 -44.57 -31.45
CA THR A 102 -5.07 -45.42 -30.49
C THR A 102 -5.98 -44.52 -29.65
N ARG A 103 -7.28 -44.55 -29.98
CA ARG A 103 -8.35 -43.94 -29.20
C ARG A 103 -8.46 -44.70 -27.88
N LYS A 104 -8.03 -44.09 -26.77
CA LYS A 104 -8.41 -44.53 -25.42
C LYS A 104 -9.39 -43.52 -24.84
N ALA A 105 -10.55 -44.04 -24.46
CA ALA A 105 -11.74 -43.31 -24.06
C ALA A 105 -11.48 -42.36 -22.88
N THR A 106 -11.67 -41.06 -23.09
CA THR A 106 -11.80 -40.10 -22.00
C THR A 106 -13.26 -40.04 -21.59
N ALA A 107 -13.57 -40.72 -20.49
CA ALA A 107 -14.83 -40.57 -19.77
C ALA A 107 -15.12 -39.08 -19.55
N ARG A 108 -16.28 -38.65 -20.05
CA ARG A 108 -16.84 -37.30 -19.86
C ARG A 108 -16.91 -37.04 -18.35
N LYS A 109 -16.01 -36.22 -17.82
CA LYS A 109 -16.14 -35.65 -16.47
C LYS A 109 -17.50 -34.96 -16.39
N LYS A 110 -18.40 -35.50 -15.57
CA LYS A 110 -19.65 -34.84 -15.20
C LYS A 110 -19.30 -33.42 -14.74
N ALA A 111 -19.86 -32.43 -15.42
CA ALA A 111 -19.71 -31.04 -15.03
C ALA A 111 -20.24 -30.88 -13.61
N ALA A 112 -19.38 -30.38 -12.71
CA ALA A 112 -19.80 -29.99 -11.37
C ALA A 112 -20.98 -29.00 -11.49
N PRO A 113 -22.01 -29.11 -10.64
CA PRO A 113 -23.16 -28.22 -10.69
C PRO A 113 -22.67 -26.78 -10.58
N LYS A 114 -23.05 -25.94 -11.57
CA LYS A 114 -22.75 -24.51 -11.57
C LYS A 114 -23.34 -23.92 -10.30
N GLN A 115 -22.49 -23.59 -9.33
CA GLN A 115 -22.89 -22.77 -8.19
C GLN A 115 -23.55 -21.50 -8.75
N ILE A 116 -24.80 -21.28 -8.38
CA ILE A 116 -25.57 -20.10 -8.71
C ILE A 116 -24.79 -18.92 -8.12
N LYS A 117 -24.06 -18.19 -8.97
CA LYS A 117 -23.36 -16.96 -8.58
C LYS A 117 -24.42 -15.93 -8.26
N ARG A 118 -24.86 -15.86 -7.01
CA ARG A 118 -25.68 -14.77 -6.51
C ARG A 118 -24.92 -13.47 -6.79
N LYS A 119 -25.56 -12.50 -7.43
CA LYS A 119 -24.94 -11.19 -7.64
C LYS A 119 -24.61 -10.61 -6.26
N PRO A 120 -23.38 -10.15 -6.02
CA PRO A 120 -23.02 -9.51 -4.76
C PRO A 120 -23.96 -8.34 -4.49
N ASN A 121 -24.23 -8.05 -3.21
CA ASN A 121 -24.89 -6.82 -2.82
C ASN A 121 -23.95 -5.66 -3.17
N GLU A 122 -24.31 -4.92 -4.21
CA GLU A 122 -23.50 -3.83 -4.73
C GLU A 122 -23.62 -2.61 -3.82
N VAL A 123 -22.57 -2.34 -3.05
CA VAL A 123 -22.51 -1.22 -2.12
C VAL A 123 -21.59 -0.13 -2.64
N ALA A 124 -21.98 1.13 -2.43
CA ALA A 124 -21.16 2.29 -2.82
C ALA A 124 -19.84 2.37 -2.03
N LEU A 125 -19.87 1.97 -0.76
CA LEU A 125 -18.72 1.86 0.11
C LEU A 125 -18.82 0.55 0.86
N MET A 126 -17.77 -0.26 0.76
CA MET A 126 -17.68 -1.48 1.57
C MET A 126 -17.61 -1.10 3.06
N PRO A 127 -18.45 -1.68 3.93
CA PRO A 127 -18.40 -1.45 5.36
C PRO A 127 -17.01 -1.77 5.93
N LEU A 128 -16.61 -1.07 6.99
CA LEU A 128 -15.29 -1.23 7.62
C LEU A 128 -15.06 -2.68 8.08
N GLU A 129 -16.09 -3.31 8.62
CA GLU A 129 -16.14 -4.71 9.01
C GLU A 129 -15.71 -5.66 7.88
N ILE A 130 -16.32 -5.50 6.71
CA ILE A 130 -16.04 -6.33 5.54
C ILE A 130 -14.62 -6.08 5.03
N LYS A 131 -14.12 -4.83 5.12
CA LYS A 131 -12.73 -4.51 4.77
C LYS A 131 -11.73 -5.22 5.69
N ILE A 132 -12.00 -5.26 6.99
CA ILE A 132 -11.19 -5.97 7.98
C ILE A 132 -11.18 -7.46 7.66
N ILE A 133 -12.36 -8.07 7.46
CA ILE A 133 -12.50 -9.48 7.11
C ILE A 133 -11.76 -9.80 5.82
N LYS A 134 -11.91 -8.98 4.78
CA LYS A 134 -11.21 -9.16 3.50
C LYS A 134 -9.69 -9.10 3.65
N ARG A 135 -9.18 -8.17 4.46
CA ARG A 135 -7.75 -8.04 4.72
C ARG A 135 -7.20 -9.23 5.49
N TYR A 136 -7.94 -9.71 6.48
CA TYR A 136 -7.64 -10.93 7.22
C TYR A 136 -7.56 -12.16 6.31
N LEU A 137 -8.54 -12.36 5.42
CA LEU A 137 -8.52 -13.45 4.43
C LEU A 137 -7.34 -13.35 3.47
N SER A 138 -6.90 -12.13 3.12
CA SER A 138 -5.77 -11.93 2.22
C SER A 138 -4.43 -12.34 2.84
N MET A 139 -4.38 -12.50 4.16
CA MET A 139 -3.20 -12.96 4.89
C MET A 139 -3.08 -14.49 4.90
N HIS A 140 -4.17 -15.23 4.61
CA HIS A 140 -4.18 -16.68 4.59
C HIS A 140 -3.18 -17.26 3.57
N GLY A 141 -2.33 -18.18 4.01
CA GLY A 141 -1.33 -18.83 3.17
C GLY A 141 -0.23 -17.89 2.67
N GLN A 142 -0.12 -16.69 3.22
CA GLN A 142 0.94 -15.72 2.91
C GLN A 142 1.97 -15.66 4.04
N LYS A 143 3.19 -15.25 3.69
CA LYS A 143 4.20 -14.84 4.68
C LYS A 143 3.83 -13.45 5.18
N VAL A 144 3.40 -13.37 6.44
CA VAL A 144 2.95 -12.14 7.06
C VAL A 144 4.00 -11.64 8.04
N SER A 145 4.29 -10.34 7.97
CA SER A 145 5.17 -9.66 8.92
C SER A 145 4.42 -9.24 10.18
N GLU A 146 5.16 -9.11 11.29
CA GLU A 146 4.66 -8.58 12.57
C GLU A 146 3.96 -7.22 12.42
N ARG A 147 4.49 -6.34 11.56
CA ARG A 147 3.87 -5.05 11.21
C ARG A 147 2.49 -5.19 10.56
N GLN A 148 2.29 -6.19 9.69
CA GLN A 148 1.01 -6.39 9.02
C GLN A 148 -0.08 -6.86 9.99
N VAL A 149 0.25 -7.79 10.89
CA VAL A 149 -0.63 -8.28 11.96
C VAL A 149 -0.98 -7.14 12.91
N SER A 150 0.01 -6.42 13.43
CA SER A 150 -0.20 -5.30 14.35
C SER A 150 -1.02 -4.18 13.73
N LEU A 151 -0.80 -3.85 12.46
CA LEU A 151 -1.56 -2.80 11.78
C LEU A 151 -3.04 -3.19 11.59
N LEU A 152 -3.34 -4.46 11.32
CA LEU A 152 -4.73 -4.92 11.24
C LEU A 152 -5.39 -4.90 12.62
N TYR A 153 -4.69 -5.38 13.64
CA TYR A 153 -5.17 -5.36 15.02
C TYR A 153 -5.44 -3.92 15.52
N LYS A 154 -4.54 -2.97 15.23
CA LYS A 154 -4.73 -1.54 15.53
C LYS A 154 -5.99 -0.95 14.88
N VAL A 155 -6.30 -1.34 13.64
CA VAL A 155 -7.52 -0.89 12.96
C VAL A 155 -8.77 -1.38 13.71
N ILE A 156 -8.77 -2.62 14.21
CA ILE A 156 -9.89 -3.17 14.99
C ILE A 156 -10.03 -2.41 16.32
N GLN A 157 -8.93 -2.18 17.04
CA GLN A 157 -8.95 -1.44 18.31
C GLN A 157 -9.43 0.01 18.13
N LYS A 158 -8.96 0.70 17.10
CA LYS A 158 -9.38 2.07 16.77
C LYS A 158 -10.88 2.10 16.44
N ALA A 159 -11.35 1.16 15.62
CA ALA A 159 -12.75 1.07 15.25
C ALA A 159 -13.68 0.78 16.46
N ALA A 160 -13.22 -0.04 17.40
CA ALA A 160 -13.94 -0.28 18.66
C ALA A 160 -13.98 0.97 19.55
N THR A 161 -12.86 1.69 19.67
CA THR A 161 -12.74 2.91 20.49
C THR A 161 -13.62 4.04 19.94
N GLU A 162 -13.64 4.21 18.61
CA GLU A 162 -14.48 5.18 17.91
C GLU A 162 -15.95 4.77 17.85
N LYS A 163 -16.32 3.60 18.38
CA LYS A 163 -17.68 3.02 18.32
C LYS A 163 -18.22 2.90 16.88
N THR A 164 -17.34 2.74 15.90
CA THR A 164 -17.70 2.48 14.50
C THR A 164 -18.06 1.00 14.30
N ILE A 165 -17.42 0.11 15.05
CA ILE A 165 -17.78 -1.30 15.18
C ILE A 165 -18.30 -1.51 16.60
N ARG A 166 -19.62 -1.69 16.73
CA ARG A 166 -20.30 -1.94 18.01
C ARG A 166 -20.62 -3.41 18.16
N LYS A 167 -20.83 -3.87 19.39
CA LYS A 167 -21.30 -5.23 19.70
C LYS A 167 -22.63 -5.58 19.02
N THR A 168 -23.44 -4.58 18.70
CA THR A 168 -24.73 -4.71 18.00
C THR A 168 -24.59 -4.79 16.47
N SER A 169 -23.37 -4.70 15.94
CA SER A 169 -23.15 -4.71 14.51
C SER A 169 -23.23 -6.14 13.94
N LYS A 170 -23.59 -6.24 12.66
CA LYS A 170 -23.93 -7.51 12.00
C LYS A 170 -22.80 -8.55 12.03
N TYR A 171 -21.54 -8.11 11.97
CA TYR A 171 -20.37 -8.98 11.95
C TYR A 171 -19.43 -8.76 13.15
N ALA A 172 -19.95 -8.21 14.26
CA ALA A 172 -19.17 -7.89 15.44
C ALA A 172 -18.49 -9.13 16.07
N ASP A 173 -19.18 -10.26 16.07
CA ASP A 173 -18.67 -11.52 16.63
C ASP A 173 -17.51 -12.08 15.80
N GLU A 174 -17.64 -12.05 14.47
CA GLU A 174 -16.56 -12.44 13.56
C GLU A 174 -15.33 -11.55 13.73
N ILE A 175 -15.51 -10.24 13.89
CA ILE A 175 -14.40 -9.29 14.08
C ILE A 175 -13.72 -9.51 15.43
N SER A 176 -14.50 -9.82 16.47
CA SER A 176 -13.95 -10.13 17.80
C SER A 176 -13.09 -11.40 17.75
N LYS A 177 -13.55 -12.45 17.03
CA LYS A 177 -12.76 -13.67 16.80
C LYS A 177 -11.47 -13.38 16.04
N ILE A 178 -11.56 -12.59 14.98
CA ILE A 178 -10.38 -12.13 14.21
C ILE A 178 -9.41 -11.35 15.10
N GLY A 179 -9.92 -10.45 15.94
CA GLY A 179 -9.09 -9.65 16.85
C GLY A 179 -8.34 -10.51 17.86
N ASN A 180 -9.00 -11.52 18.43
CA ASN A 180 -8.39 -12.45 19.38
C ASN A 180 -7.34 -13.34 18.72
N ASP A 181 -7.61 -13.80 17.49
CA ASP A 181 -6.66 -14.58 16.72
C ASP A 181 -5.40 -13.76 16.39
N LEU A 182 -5.57 -12.55 15.84
CA LEU A 182 -4.47 -11.63 15.55
C LEU A 182 -3.65 -11.27 16.80
N ALA A 183 -4.31 -11.08 17.95
CA ALA A 183 -3.61 -10.82 19.21
C ALA A 183 -2.79 -12.03 19.68
N SER A 184 -3.31 -13.24 19.48
CA SER A 184 -2.63 -14.49 19.82
C SER A 184 -1.44 -14.72 18.89
N THR A 185 -1.63 -14.54 17.58
CA THR A 185 -0.57 -14.60 16.58
C THR A 185 0.52 -13.58 16.88
N TYR A 186 0.16 -12.34 17.20
CA TYR A 186 1.12 -11.28 17.49
C TYR A 186 2.01 -11.61 18.70
N LYS A 187 1.45 -12.25 19.73
CA LYS A 187 2.22 -12.68 20.91
C LYS A 187 3.16 -13.86 20.63
N GLN A 188 2.78 -14.75 19.71
CA GLN A 188 3.51 -15.98 19.40
C GLN A 188 4.51 -15.80 18.25
N MET A 189 4.29 -14.83 17.36
CA MET A 189 5.12 -14.60 16.19
C MET A 189 6.39 -13.83 16.54
N GLY A 190 7.50 -14.17 15.88
CA GLY A 190 8.68 -13.32 15.80
C GLY A 190 8.54 -12.29 14.67
N SER A 191 9.56 -12.12 13.83
CA SER A 191 9.53 -11.13 12.75
C SER A 191 8.49 -11.44 11.64
N SER A 192 8.25 -12.72 11.34
CA SER A 192 7.29 -13.15 10.33
C SER A 192 6.77 -14.56 10.59
N CYS A 193 5.51 -14.84 10.22
CA CYS A 193 4.93 -16.18 10.25
C CYS A 193 4.14 -16.48 8.97
N THR A 194 3.98 -17.76 8.65
CA THR A 194 2.95 -18.18 7.69
C THR A 194 1.60 -18.12 8.40
N PHE A 195 0.69 -17.30 7.90
CA PHE A 195 -0.59 -17.07 8.56
C PHE A 195 -1.63 -18.06 8.03
N GLU A 196 -2.05 -18.98 8.88
CA GLU A 196 -3.03 -20.01 8.53
C GLU A 196 -4.34 -19.78 9.28
N ILE A 197 -5.45 -19.90 8.56
CA ILE A 197 -6.80 -19.70 9.09
C ILE A 197 -7.52 -21.05 9.02
N PRO A 198 -8.24 -21.47 10.07
CA PRO A 198 -9.05 -22.67 10.00
C PRO A 198 -10.06 -22.64 8.84
N ASP A 199 -10.17 -23.73 8.07
CA ASP A 199 -11.00 -23.81 6.85
C ASP A 199 -12.47 -23.44 7.06
N ALA A 200 -13.03 -23.83 8.21
CA ALA A 200 -14.40 -23.51 8.60
C ALA A 200 -14.62 -22.00 8.73
N LEU A 201 -13.67 -21.30 9.35
CA LEU A 201 -13.70 -19.85 9.54
C LEU A 201 -13.43 -19.14 8.21
N HIS A 202 -12.43 -19.61 7.44
CA HIS A 202 -12.09 -19.08 6.13
C HIS A 202 -13.30 -19.11 5.18
N SER A 203 -13.99 -20.24 5.09
CA SER A 203 -15.18 -20.39 4.22
C SER A 203 -16.32 -19.47 4.62
N LYS A 204 -16.60 -19.34 5.93
CA LYS A 204 -17.64 -18.44 6.44
C LYS A 204 -17.32 -16.99 6.12
N LEU A 205 -16.11 -16.54 6.41
CA LEU A 205 -15.66 -15.17 6.13
C LEU A 205 -15.64 -14.88 4.63
N LYS A 206 -15.22 -15.85 3.82
CA LYS A 206 -15.20 -15.72 2.36
C LYS A 206 -16.59 -15.51 1.80
N ASN A 207 -17.59 -16.27 2.26
CA ASN A 207 -18.99 -16.07 1.87
C ASN A 207 -19.51 -14.68 2.26
N ILE A 208 -19.12 -14.17 3.44
CA ILE A 208 -19.46 -12.82 3.86
C ILE A 208 -18.85 -11.80 2.88
N VAL A 209 -17.56 -11.89 2.59
CA VAL A 209 -16.89 -10.94 1.67
C VAL A 209 -17.45 -11.03 0.25
N ASP A 210 -17.67 -12.24 -0.26
CA ASP A 210 -18.23 -12.47 -1.60
C ASP A 210 -19.66 -11.93 -1.74
N SER A 211 -20.41 -11.84 -0.62
CA SER A 211 -21.73 -11.21 -0.61
C SER A 211 -21.69 -9.69 -0.78
N TYR A 212 -20.53 -9.03 -0.61
CA TYR A 212 -20.37 -7.59 -0.78
C TYR A 212 -19.47 -7.28 -1.98
N GLY A 213 -20.04 -6.65 -3.00
CA GLY A 213 -19.31 -6.12 -4.14
C GLY A 213 -19.26 -4.60 -4.08
N VAL A 214 -18.12 -4.00 -4.39
CA VAL A 214 -18.13 -2.57 -4.77
C VAL A 214 -18.63 -2.53 -6.20
N SER A 215 -19.70 -1.77 -6.45
CA SER A 215 -20.27 -1.63 -7.79
C SER A 215 -19.18 -1.20 -8.79
N PRO A 216 -19.01 -1.89 -9.93
CA PRO A 216 -18.01 -1.53 -10.94
C PRO A 216 -18.20 -0.09 -11.43
N ALA A 217 -19.45 0.37 -11.56
CA ALA A 217 -19.78 1.74 -11.95
C ALA A 217 -19.22 2.77 -10.94
N ILE A 218 -19.46 2.55 -9.63
CA ILE A 218 -19.00 3.43 -8.56
C ILE A 218 -17.47 3.42 -8.45
N ALA A 219 -16.84 2.26 -8.67
CA ALA A 219 -15.37 2.16 -8.69
C ALA A 219 -14.75 3.00 -9.82
N LEU A 220 -15.35 3.01 -11.01
CA LEU A 220 -14.90 3.83 -12.14
C LEU A 220 -15.07 5.34 -11.84
N ILE A 221 -16.20 5.73 -11.26
CA ILE A 221 -16.46 7.12 -10.86
C ILE A 221 -15.44 7.58 -9.82
N LYS A 222 -15.16 6.78 -8.78
CA LYS A 222 -14.13 7.11 -7.77
C LYS A 222 -12.75 7.25 -8.39
N ARG A 223 -12.40 6.38 -9.35
CA ARG A 223 -11.13 6.47 -10.06
C ARG A 223 -11.02 7.76 -10.86
N PHE A 224 -12.11 8.22 -11.47
CA PHE A 224 -12.15 9.54 -12.11
C PHE A 224 -11.95 10.68 -11.12
N ILE A 225 -12.66 10.66 -9.98
CA ILE A 225 -12.51 11.67 -8.93
C ILE A 225 -11.06 11.77 -8.46
N ASN A 226 -10.40 10.62 -8.25
CA ASN A 226 -9.00 10.56 -7.83
C ASN A 226 -8.00 11.03 -8.91
N LEU A 227 -8.42 11.18 -10.17
CA LEU A 227 -7.58 11.78 -11.21
C LEU A 227 -7.59 13.30 -11.16
N TYR A 228 -8.60 13.95 -10.55
CA TYR A 228 -8.59 15.40 -10.42
C TYR A 228 -7.34 15.89 -9.68
N GLY A 229 -6.73 16.94 -10.22
CA GLY A 229 -5.48 17.52 -9.73
C GLY A 229 -4.19 16.85 -10.22
N ASN A 230 -4.24 15.62 -10.77
CA ASN A 230 -3.05 14.87 -11.24
C ASN A 230 -3.29 14.09 -12.54
N ILE A 231 -4.25 14.55 -13.32
CA ILE A 231 -4.65 13.92 -14.57
C ILE A 231 -3.59 14.15 -15.65
N THR A 232 -3.38 13.12 -16.47
CA THR A 232 -2.57 13.20 -17.69
C THR A 232 -3.36 12.52 -18.80
N ILE A 233 -3.11 12.89 -20.06
CA ILE A 233 -3.73 12.30 -21.26
C ILE A 233 -3.71 10.75 -21.19
N GLN A 234 -2.56 10.17 -20.83
CA GLN A 234 -2.43 8.71 -20.68
C GLN A 234 -3.35 8.13 -19.59
N LYS A 235 -3.48 8.80 -18.43
CA LYS A 235 -4.36 8.35 -17.35
C LYS A 235 -5.83 8.44 -17.76
N ALA A 236 -6.21 9.51 -18.46
CA ALA A 236 -7.54 9.71 -19.00
C ALA A 236 -7.90 8.62 -20.03
N GLN A 237 -7.02 8.37 -21.01
CA GLN A 237 -7.20 7.29 -22.00
C GLN A 237 -7.34 5.91 -21.34
N ARG A 238 -6.50 5.59 -20.35
CA ARG A 238 -6.58 4.32 -19.60
C ARG A 238 -7.91 4.18 -18.86
N LEU A 239 -8.41 5.25 -18.25
CA LEU A 239 -9.69 5.23 -17.58
C LEU A 239 -10.85 5.10 -18.57
N LEU A 240 -10.81 5.83 -19.68
CA LEU A 240 -11.80 5.74 -20.75
C LEU A 240 -11.88 4.32 -21.34
N ALA A 241 -10.73 3.70 -21.61
CA ALA A 241 -10.66 2.31 -22.04
C ALA A 241 -11.27 1.35 -21.00
N SER A 242 -11.02 1.61 -19.71
CA SER A 242 -11.62 0.83 -18.62
C SER A 242 -13.15 0.95 -18.60
N ILE A 243 -13.69 2.15 -18.82
CA ILE A 243 -15.14 2.41 -18.91
C ILE A 243 -15.75 1.69 -20.12
N LYS A 244 -15.13 1.84 -21.30
CA LYS A 244 -15.58 1.17 -22.54
C LYS A 244 -15.60 -0.34 -22.37
N ASN A 245 -14.57 -0.93 -21.75
CA ASN A 245 -14.51 -2.36 -21.48
C ASN A 245 -15.54 -2.82 -20.43
N ALA A 246 -15.79 -2.02 -19.39
CA ALA A 246 -16.78 -2.35 -18.37
C ALA A 246 -18.21 -2.38 -18.95
N LYS A 247 -18.55 -1.44 -19.83
CA LYS A 247 -19.80 -1.44 -20.59
C LYS A 247 -19.90 -2.63 -21.54
N LYS A 248 -18.86 -2.88 -22.36
CA LYS A 248 -18.82 -4.01 -23.30
C LYS A 248 -18.95 -5.37 -22.60
N SER A 249 -18.36 -5.52 -21.41
CA SER A 249 -18.41 -6.78 -20.65
C SER A 249 -19.69 -6.94 -19.81
N GLY A 250 -20.63 -5.99 -19.88
CA GLY A 250 -21.87 -6.03 -19.10
C GLY A 250 -21.68 -5.86 -17.59
N LYS A 251 -20.50 -5.42 -17.13
CA LYS A 251 -20.21 -5.12 -15.72
C LYS A 251 -20.81 -3.79 -15.26
N VAL A 252 -21.11 -2.92 -16.21
CA VAL A 252 -21.83 -1.66 -16.01
C VAL A 252 -23.00 -1.67 -16.99
N SER A 253 -24.22 -1.68 -16.47
CA SER A 253 -25.45 -1.80 -17.23
C SER A 253 -26.39 -0.64 -16.95
N SER A 254 -27.32 -0.36 -17.87
CA SER A 254 -28.32 0.70 -17.73
C SER A 254 -29.23 0.54 -16.51
N GLY A 255 -29.29 -0.66 -15.92
CA GLY A 255 -30.01 -0.92 -14.66
C GLY A 255 -29.25 -0.46 -13.40
N ASP A 256 -28.00 -0.03 -13.51
CA ASP A 256 -27.23 0.44 -12.36
C ASP A 256 -27.59 1.89 -12.03
N ASN A 257 -27.88 2.18 -10.75
CA ASN A 257 -28.17 3.54 -10.26
C ASN A 257 -27.03 4.54 -10.61
N ALA A 258 -25.80 4.06 -10.73
CA ALA A 258 -24.64 4.87 -11.08
C ALA A 258 -24.34 4.96 -12.60
N TYR A 259 -25.16 4.34 -13.46
CA TYR A 259 -24.90 4.25 -14.91
C TYR A 259 -24.81 5.62 -15.59
N GLU A 260 -25.77 6.51 -15.33
CA GLU A 260 -25.78 7.85 -15.91
C GLU A 260 -24.53 8.66 -15.54
N ARG A 261 -24.07 8.52 -14.29
CA ARG A 261 -22.84 9.17 -13.82
C ARG A 261 -21.62 8.61 -14.53
N VAL A 262 -21.57 7.30 -14.81
CA VAL A 262 -20.49 6.72 -15.63
C VAL A 262 -20.51 7.30 -17.05
N ASN A 263 -21.68 7.58 -17.63
CA ASN A 263 -21.78 8.22 -18.95
C ASN A 263 -21.27 9.67 -18.92
N GLN A 264 -21.60 10.43 -17.87
CA GLN A 264 -21.08 11.79 -17.67
C GLN A 264 -19.55 11.76 -17.54
N VAL A 265 -19.00 10.84 -16.74
CA VAL A 265 -17.54 10.64 -16.62
C VAL A 265 -16.92 10.29 -17.96
N GLN A 266 -17.56 9.42 -18.75
CA GLN A 266 -17.06 9.07 -20.08
C GLN A 266 -16.96 10.31 -20.97
N LYS A 267 -18.02 11.12 -21.03
CA LYS A 267 -18.07 12.35 -21.83
C LYS A 267 -16.98 13.33 -21.40
N HIS A 268 -16.82 13.57 -20.10
CA HIS A 268 -15.76 14.46 -19.60
C HIS A 268 -14.34 13.99 -19.94
N LEU A 269 -14.11 12.68 -19.95
CA LEU A 269 -12.83 12.12 -20.36
C LEU A 269 -12.59 12.29 -21.87
N GLU A 270 -13.64 12.18 -22.69
CA GLU A 270 -13.56 12.42 -24.14
C GLU A 270 -13.31 13.91 -24.41
N ASP A 271 -14.09 14.81 -23.78
CA ASP A 271 -13.92 16.27 -23.89
C ASP A 271 -12.51 16.72 -23.47
N TYR A 272 -11.93 16.12 -22.41
CA TYR A 272 -10.57 16.41 -21.98
C TYR A 272 -9.52 15.96 -23.01
N LEU A 273 -9.72 14.81 -23.64
CA LEU A 273 -8.79 14.30 -24.65
C LEU A 273 -8.84 15.13 -25.94
N ASP A 274 -9.99 15.74 -26.24
CA ASP A 274 -10.18 16.56 -27.44
C ASP A 274 -9.73 18.02 -27.25
N SER A 275 -9.92 18.60 -26.05
CA SER A 275 -9.69 20.03 -25.78
C SER A 275 -8.49 20.36 -24.88
N ASP A 276 -7.82 19.35 -24.32
CA ASP A 276 -6.73 19.43 -23.32
C ASP A 276 -7.06 20.29 -22.07
N LYS A 277 -8.32 20.73 -21.93
CA LYS A 277 -8.83 21.48 -20.79
C LYS A 277 -9.83 20.63 -20.04
N LEU A 278 -9.48 20.24 -18.81
CA LEU A 278 -10.48 19.69 -17.91
C LEU A 278 -11.37 20.82 -17.43
N LEU A 279 -12.60 20.82 -17.93
CA LEU A 279 -13.68 21.48 -17.23
C LEU A 279 -13.82 20.76 -15.89
N VAL A 280 -13.48 21.44 -14.80
CA VAL A 280 -13.82 21.00 -13.44
C VAL A 280 -15.34 21.00 -13.39
N THR A 281 -15.94 19.89 -13.77
CA THR A 281 -17.38 19.74 -13.66
C THR A 281 -17.68 19.36 -12.23
N ASN A 282 -18.66 20.05 -11.66
CA ASN A 282 -19.37 19.60 -10.48
C ASN A 282 -20.06 18.27 -10.86
N ILE A 283 -19.31 17.16 -10.93
CA ILE A 283 -19.89 15.83 -10.91
C ILE A 283 -20.69 15.84 -9.64
N GLN A 284 -22.00 15.96 -9.80
CA GLN A 284 -22.84 16.51 -8.77
C GLN A 284 -22.58 15.73 -7.48
N LEU A 285 -22.08 16.47 -6.49
CA LEU A 285 -21.82 15.99 -5.15
C LEU A 285 -23.19 15.70 -4.50
N ASN A 286 -23.94 14.74 -5.02
CA ASN A 286 -25.30 14.43 -4.58
C ASN A 286 -25.32 13.82 -3.16
N GLY A 287 -24.16 13.50 -2.59
CA GLY A 287 -24.00 13.22 -1.16
C GLY A 287 -23.63 14.44 -0.30
N LEU A 288 -23.37 15.59 -0.91
CA LEU A 288 -22.92 16.84 -0.30
C LEU A 288 -23.96 17.96 -0.45
N LYS A 289 -24.92 17.81 -1.38
CA LYS A 289 -26.16 18.62 -1.49
C LYS A 289 -27.02 18.64 -0.21
N GLY A 290 -26.74 17.79 0.77
CA GLY A 290 -27.35 17.84 2.10
C GLY A 290 -26.40 18.21 3.25
N VAL A 291 -25.11 18.44 2.99
CA VAL A 291 -24.08 18.66 4.03
C VAL A 291 -23.60 20.11 4.08
N ALA A 292 -23.72 20.86 2.98
CA ALA A 292 -23.60 22.30 3.00
C ALA A 292 -24.95 22.86 2.55
N GLY A 293 -25.60 23.69 3.37
CA GLY A 293 -26.87 24.37 3.08
C GLY A 293 -26.79 25.37 1.92
N VAL A 294 -26.16 25.01 0.82
CA VAL A 294 -26.17 25.74 -0.45
C VAL A 294 -27.39 25.28 -1.24
N GLY A 295 -28.56 25.52 -0.63
CA GLY A 295 -29.84 25.51 -1.29
C GLY A 295 -30.29 26.95 -1.46
N LYS A 296 -30.07 27.49 -2.66
CA LYS A 296 -30.95 28.40 -3.39
C LYS A 296 -30.38 28.60 -4.79
#